data_AF-A0A967K079-F1
#
_entry.id   AF-A0A967K079-F1
#
_cell.length_a   1.000
_cell.length_b   1.000
_cell.length_c   1.000
_cell.angle_alpha   90.00
_cell.angle_beta   90.00
_cell.angle_gamma   90.00
#
_symmetry.space_group_name_H-M   'P 1'
#
loop_
_entity.id
_entity.type
_entity.pdbx_description
1 polymer ?
#
loop_
_entity_poly.entity_id
_entity_poly.type
_entity_poly.pdbx_seq_one_letter_code
_entity_poly.pdbx_strand_id
1 'polypeptide(L)'
;MASAAEQLARNFDMRTLTKATELHKRIWFTLGALIVYRLGTYIPIPGVQPEVFAQAFQSQAGGMLGMFNTFAGGAVERTAIFALNVMPYISASIVMQILATTIPSLERLKKEGEAGRKQINQYTRYLTVLLAAVQSFGIANWLQSTTITIAGVEQSAVINPGFAFQFSTVITLVGGTMFLMWLGEQITARGVGNGISLIIFAGIVAELPRGIVQALSLAG
;
A
#
# COMPACT_ATOMS: atom_id res chain seq x y z
N MET A 1 0.80 3.58 -47.19
CA MET A 1 0.48 4.54 -46.11
C MET A 1 0.86 3.85 -44.81
N ALA A 2 2.00 4.21 -44.22
CA ALA A 2 2.46 3.57 -42.98
C ALA A 2 1.47 3.88 -41.85
N SER A 3 1.04 2.85 -41.13
CA SER A 3 0.03 2.95 -40.07
C SER A 3 0.51 3.90 -38.96
N ALA A 4 -0.40 4.63 -38.31
CA ALA A 4 -0.07 5.48 -37.16
C ALA A 4 0.68 4.72 -36.04
N ALA A 5 0.48 3.39 -35.95
CA ALA A 5 1.23 2.50 -35.07
C ALA A 5 2.71 2.35 -35.49
N GLU A 6 3.00 2.38 -36.79
CA GLU A 6 4.34 2.28 -37.38
C GLU A 6 5.12 3.60 -37.25
N GLN A 7 4.42 4.74 -37.31
CA GLN A 7 5.00 6.06 -37.02
C GLN A 7 5.24 6.28 -35.51
N LEU A 8 4.36 5.76 -34.65
CA LEU A 8 4.59 5.71 -33.20
C LEU A 8 5.80 4.83 -32.85
N ALA A 9 5.91 3.64 -33.45
CA ALA A 9 7.04 2.73 -33.25
C ALA A 9 8.36 3.31 -33.79
N ARG A 10 8.36 4.04 -34.91
CA ARG A 10 9.55 4.75 -35.43
C ARG A 10 10.02 5.91 -34.55
N ASN A 11 9.12 6.48 -33.74
CA ASN A 11 9.43 7.58 -32.82
C ASN A 11 9.75 7.11 -31.39
N PHE A 12 9.67 5.81 -31.08
CA PHE A 12 10.29 5.21 -29.89
C PHE A 12 11.81 5.14 -30.06
N ASP A 13 12.44 6.29 -30.30
CA ASP A 13 13.88 6.39 -30.34
C ASP A 13 14.39 6.39 -28.89
N MET A 14 14.83 5.22 -28.42
CA MET A 14 15.48 5.00 -27.11
C MET A 14 16.66 5.99 -26.89
N ARG A 15 17.19 6.57 -27.99
CA ARG A 15 18.21 7.61 -28.00
C ARG A 15 17.69 8.99 -27.57
N THR A 16 16.39 9.28 -27.72
CA THR A 16 15.75 10.51 -27.22
C THR A 16 15.41 10.38 -25.73
N LEU A 17 15.03 9.17 -25.29
CA LEU A 17 14.84 8.86 -23.87
C LEU A 17 16.16 9.02 -23.10
N THR A 18 17.29 8.54 -23.65
CA THR A 18 18.64 8.70 -23.09
C THR A 18 19.17 10.14 -23.13
N LYS A 19 18.68 10.99 -24.03
CA LYS A 19 18.98 12.44 -24.04
C LYS A 19 18.15 13.25 -23.03
N ALA A 20 17.04 12.71 -22.53
CA ALA A 20 16.23 13.36 -21.50
C ALA A 20 16.82 13.11 -20.10
N THR A 21 17.85 13.89 -19.74
CA THR A 21 18.46 13.89 -18.40
C THR A 21 17.45 14.17 -17.28
N GLU A 22 16.36 14.89 -17.58
CA GLU A 22 15.28 15.13 -16.62
C GLU A 22 14.46 13.87 -16.35
N LEU A 23 14.09 13.13 -17.40
CA LEU A 23 13.33 11.88 -17.25
C LEU A 23 14.11 10.84 -16.46
N HIS A 24 15.42 10.73 -16.71
CA HIS A 24 16.31 9.85 -15.94
C HIS A 24 16.28 10.19 -14.44
N LYS A 25 16.38 11.49 -14.08
CA LYS A 25 16.29 11.91 -12.66
C LYS A 25 14.95 11.55 -12.02
N ARG A 26 13.84 11.72 -12.74
CA ARG A 26 12.49 11.35 -12.27
C ARG A 26 12.34 9.83 -12.08
N ILE A 27 12.93 9.03 -12.97
CA ILE A 27 12.93 7.56 -12.86
C ILE A 27 13.76 7.13 -11.65
N TRP A 28 14.98 7.66 -11.48
CA TRP A 28 15.84 7.35 -10.33
C TRP A 28 15.19 7.75 -8.99
N PHE A 29 14.51 8.89 -8.95
CA PHE A 29 13.74 9.30 -7.78
C PHE A 29 12.63 8.31 -7.46
N THR A 30 11.84 7.92 -8.46
CA THR A 30 10.78 6.91 -8.33
C THR A 30 11.33 5.58 -7.82
N LEU A 31 12.42 5.07 -8.42
CA LEU A 31 13.07 3.82 -8.00
C LEU A 31 13.58 3.90 -6.55
N GLY A 32 14.23 5.00 -6.18
CA GLY A 32 14.68 5.22 -4.80
C GLY A 32 13.52 5.22 -3.81
N ALA A 33 12.42 5.89 -4.14
CA ALA A 33 11.20 5.87 -3.32
C ALA A 33 10.60 4.46 -3.20
N LEU A 34 10.57 3.68 -4.28
CA LEU A 34 10.09 2.29 -4.25
C LEU A 34 10.99 1.38 -3.41
N ILE A 35 12.31 1.62 -3.39
CA ILE A 35 13.24 0.92 -2.49
C ILE A 35 12.91 1.25 -1.02
N VAL A 36 12.69 2.52 -0.69
CA VAL A 36 12.29 2.93 0.68
C VAL A 36 10.98 2.28 1.10
N TYR A 37 9.98 2.27 0.21
CA TYR A 37 8.74 1.52 0.41
C TYR A 37 9.05 0.04 0.72
N ARG A 38 9.89 -0.59 -0.11
CA ARG A 38 10.22 -2.01 0.04
C ARG A 38 10.91 -2.30 1.35
N LEU A 39 11.86 -1.49 1.79
CA LEU A 39 12.53 -1.63 3.08
C LEU A 39 11.54 -1.57 4.24
N GLY A 40 10.56 -0.66 4.20
CA GLY A 40 9.54 -0.59 5.25
C GLY A 40 8.59 -1.79 5.29
N THR A 41 8.42 -2.54 4.19
CA THR A 41 7.67 -3.83 4.20
C THR A 41 8.38 -4.96 4.94
N TYR A 42 9.62 -4.74 5.41
CA TYR A 42 10.38 -5.69 6.24
C TYR A 42 10.51 -5.23 7.71
N ILE A 43 10.04 -4.03 8.05
CA ILE A 43 10.09 -3.53 9.44
C ILE A 43 8.84 -4.01 10.17
N PRO A 44 8.93 -4.92 11.15
CA PRO A 44 7.77 -5.43 11.88
C PRO A 44 7.20 -4.37 12.84
N ILE A 45 5.91 -4.48 13.13
CA ILE A 45 5.23 -3.67 14.13
C ILE A 45 5.80 -4.02 15.52
N PRO A 46 6.08 -3.02 16.38
CA PRO A 46 6.60 -3.26 17.71
C PRO A 46 5.61 -4.08 18.55
N GLY A 47 6.12 -5.16 19.15
CA GLY A 47 5.35 -6.03 20.05
C GLY A 47 4.66 -7.23 19.39
N VAL A 48 4.78 -7.39 18.07
CA VAL A 48 4.27 -8.56 17.33
C VAL A 48 5.41 -9.54 17.06
N GLN A 49 5.12 -10.84 17.16
CA GLN A 49 6.05 -11.92 16.77
C GLN A 49 5.74 -12.35 15.33
N PRO A 50 6.55 -11.96 14.32
CA PRO A 50 6.22 -12.20 12.91
C PRO A 50 6.22 -13.69 12.55
N GLU A 51 7.08 -14.49 13.18
CA GLU A 51 7.20 -15.94 12.93
C GLU A 51 5.95 -16.69 13.37
N VAL A 52 5.42 -16.32 14.55
CA VAL A 52 4.18 -16.84 15.13
C VAL A 52 3.04 -16.45 14.19
N PHE A 53 2.92 -15.16 13.84
CA PHE A 53 1.87 -14.69 12.95
C PHE A 53 1.90 -15.33 11.56
N ALA A 54 3.08 -15.51 10.97
CA ALA A 54 3.21 -16.13 9.65
C ALA A 54 2.65 -17.57 9.63
N GLN A 55 2.79 -18.33 10.71
CA GLN A 55 2.20 -19.67 10.83
C GLN A 55 0.67 -19.62 10.96
N ALA A 56 0.13 -18.68 11.75
CA ALA A 56 -1.31 -18.43 11.79
C ALA A 56 -1.86 -17.95 10.44
N PHE A 57 -1.06 -17.22 9.68
CA PHE A 57 -1.44 -16.69 8.37
C PHE A 57 -1.55 -17.79 7.32
N GLN A 58 -0.71 -18.84 7.38
CA GLN A 58 -0.73 -19.94 6.41
C GLN A 58 -2.09 -20.65 6.31
N SER A 59 -2.81 -20.79 7.43
CA SER A 59 -4.15 -21.40 7.43
C SER A 59 -5.22 -20.48 6.79
N GLN A 60 -4.98 -19.17 6.74
CA GLN A 60 -5.90 -18.16 6.19
C GLN A 60 -5.44 -17.61 4.82
N ALA A 61 -4.29 -18.04 4.31
CA ALA A 61 -3.63 -17.51 3.12
C ALA A 61 -4.43 -17.71 1.82
N GLY A 62 -5.34 -18.69 1.77
CA GLY A 62 -6.21 -18.93 0.61
C GLY A 62 -7.43 -17.99 0.51
N GLY A 63 -7.68 -17.15 1.52
CA GLY A 63 -8.86 -16.29 1.58
C GLY A 63 -8.63 -14.85 1.12
N MET A 64 -9.62 -14.00 1.39
CA MET A 64 -9.56 -12.54 1.16
C MET A 64 -8.32 -11.89 1.82
N LEU A 65 -7.86 -12.43 2.95
CA LEU A 65 -6.66 -11.97 3.65
C LEU A 65 -5.37 -12.21 2.83
N GLY A 66 -5.29 -13.31 2.06
CA GLY A 66 -4.20 -13.58 1.13
C GLY A 66 -4.18 -12.60 -0.05
N MET A 67 -5.35 -12.25 -0.59
CA MET A 67 -5.47 -11.22 -1.62
C MET A 67 -4.98 -9.86 -1.11
N PHE A 68 -5.33 -9.50 0.13
CA PHE A 68 -4.82 -8.28 0.77
C PHE A 68 -3.29 -8.30 0.92
N ASN A 69 -2.70 -9.45 1.29
CA ASN A 69 -1.25 -9.58 1.40
C ASN A 69 -0.54 -9.36 0.06
N THR A 70 -1.06 -9.93 -1.03
CA THR A 70 -0.55 -9.75 -2.41
C THR A 70 -0.60 -8.30 -2.89
N PHE A 71 -1.59 -7.52 -2.44
CA PHE A 71 -1.62 -6.10 -2.72
C PHE A 71 -0.71 -5.29 -1.79
N ALA A 72 -0.40 -5.85 -0.62
CA ALA A 72 0.44 -5.22 0.38
C ALA A 72 1.95 -5.52 0.21
N GLY A 73 2.38 -6.30 -0.79
CA GLY A 73 3.79 -6.62 -0.97
C GLY A 73 4.31 -7.68 0.00
N GLY A 74 3.43 -8.39 0.72
CA GLY A 74 3.80 -9.37 1.74
C GLY A 74 3.93 -8.74 3.13
N ALA A 75 3.51 -7.47 3.25
CA ALA A 75 3.60 -6.71 4.49
C ALA A 75 2.61 -7.20 5.55
N VAL A 76 1.49 -7.81 5.16
CA VAL A 76 0.48 -8.35 6.10
C VAL A 76 1.03 -9.61 6.76
N GLU A 77 1.53 -10.57 5.97
CA GLU A 77 2.17 -11.80 6.46
C GLU A 77 3.34 -11.53 7.41
N ARG A 78 4.10 -10.47 7.15
CA ARG A 78 5.27 -10.07 7.95
C ARG A 78 4.95 -9.12 9.11
N THR A 79 3.66 -8.84 9.32
CA THR A 79 3.19 -7.86 10.32
C THR A 79 3.99 -6.55 10.28
N ALA A 80 4.25 -6.07 9.06
CA ALA A 80 5.09 -4.91 8.84
C ALA A 80 4.34 -3.60 9.10
N ILE A 81 5.08 -2.52 9.33
CA ILE A 81 4.53 -1.17 9.55
C ILE A 81 3.65 -0.68 8.38
N PHE A 82 3.80 -1.28 7.20
CA PHE A 82 3.03 -0.98 6.00
C PHE A 82 1.96 -2.03 5.68
N ALA A 83 1.50 -2.80 6.67
CA ALA A 83 0.49 -3.85 6.49
C ALA A 83 -0.82 -3.33 5.85
N LEU A 84 -1.28 -2.13 6.23
CA LEU A 84 -2.45 -1.47 5.60
C LEU A 84 -2.17 -0.90 4.21
N ASN A 85 -0.87 -0.73 3.87
CA ASN A 85 -0.42 -0.12 2.63
C ASN A 85 -1.13 1.22 2.34
N VAL A 86 -1.39 1.53 1.07
CA VAL A 86 -2.15 2.72 0.64
C VAL A 86 -3.67 2.48 0.62
N MET A 87 -4.17 1.33 1.12
CA MET A 87 -5.60 0.99 1.03
C MET A 87 -6.55 1.97 1.73
N PRO A 88 -6.27 2.45 2.97
CA PRO A 88 -7.14 3.42 3.62
C PRO A 88 -7.34 4.68 2.78
N TYR A 89 -6.30 5.09 2.05
CA TYR A 89 -6.37 6.25 1.15
C TYR A 89 -7.20 5.95 -0.11
N ILE A 90 -7.02 4.76 -0.72
CA ILE A 90 -7.82 4.34 -1.87
C ILE A 90 -9.30 4.36 -1.49
N SER A 91 -9.66 3.72 -0.38
CA SER A 91 -11.03 3.72 0.14
C SER A 91 -11.53 5.14 0.40
N ALA A 92 -10.75 6.00 1.06
CA ALA A 92 -11.12 7.39 1.30
C ALA A 92 -11.36 8.17 -0.01
N SER A 93 -10.51 7.95 -1.02
CA SER A 93 -10.63 8.62 -2.32
C SER A 93 -11.88 8.20 -3.08
N ILE A 94 -12.25 6.91 -3.02
CA ILE A 94 -13.47 6.38 -3.64
C ILE A 94 -14.69 6.96 -2.93
N VAL A 95 -14.68 6.95 -1.59
CA VAL A 95 -15.76 7.56 -0.79
C VAL A 95 -15.92 9.04 -1.16
N MET A 96 -14.83 9.80 -1.21
CA MET A 96 -14.88 11.21 -1.60
C MET A 96 -15.34 11.43 -3.04
N GLN A 97 -14.98 10.54 -3.97
CA GLN A 97 -15.46 10.60 -5.35
C GLN A 97 -16.97 10.37 -5.43
N ILE A 98 -17.50 9.39 -4.69
CA ILE A 98 -18.94 9.14 -4.60
C ILE A 98 -19.64 10.36 -3.98
N LEU A 99 -19.17 10.84 -2.82
CA LEU A 99 -19.72 12.01 -2.14
C LEU A 99 -19.69 13.26 -3.01
N ALA A 100 -18.64 13.46 -3.82
CA ALA A 100 -18.55 14.59 -4.75
C ALA A 100 -19.55 14.52 -5.92
N THR A 101 -20.10 13.34 -6.22
CA THR A 101 -21.18 13.17 -7.21
C THR A 101 -22.57 13.20 -6.60
N THR A 102 -22.70 12.84 -5.31
CA THR A 102 -24.00 12.77 -4.63
C THR A 102 -24.35 14.08 -3.92
N ILE A 103 -23.36 14.83 -3.42
CA ILE A 103 -23.57 16.06 -2.65
C ILE A 103 -23.34 17.29 -3.54
N PRO A 104 -24.36 18.15 -3.77
CA PRO A 104 -24.26 19.31 -4.65
C PRO A 104 -23.17 20.33 -4.26
N SER A 105 -22.87 20.47 -2.96
CA SER A 105 -21.82 21.37 -2.48
C SER A 105 -20.42 20.89 -2.87
N LEU A 106 -20.15 19.59 -2.77
CA LEU A 106 -18.88 18.99 -3.19
C LEU A 106 -18.76 18.94 -4.72
N GLU A 107 -19.87 18.78 -5.44
CA GLU A 107 -19.89 18.86 -6.90
C GLU A 107 -19.50 20.25 -7.39
N ARG A 108 -19.99 21.32 -6.73
CA ARG A 108 -19.59 22.70 -7.00
C ARG A 108 -18.10 22.90 -6.77
N LEU A 109 -17.57 22.39 -5.65
CA LEU A 109 -16.14 22.40 -5.35
C LEU A 109 -15.33 21.70 -6.47
N LYS A 110 -15.81 20.57 -6.98
CA LYS A 110 -15.16 19.87 -8.10
C LYS A 110 -15.15 20.71 -9.39
N LYS A 111 -16.16 21.58 -9.60
CA LYS A 111 -16.27 22.49 -10.75
C LYS A 111 -15.41 23.75 -10.63
N GLU A 112 -14.92 24.10 -9.44
CA GLU A 112 -14.02 25.24 -9.18
C GLU A 112 -12.57 25.02 -9.68
N GLY A 113 -12.29 23.90 -10.37
CA GLY A 113 -11.00 23.63 -10.99
C GLY A 113 -9.93 23.17 -10.00
N GLU A 114 -8.73 23.77 -10.05
CA GLU A 114 -7.61 23.33 -9.22
C GLU A 114 -7.80 23.59 -7.71
N ALA A 115 -8.41 24.71 -7.34
CA ALA A 115 -8.62 25.08 -5.95
C ALA A 115 -9.52 24.07 -5.24
N GLY A 116 -10.68 23.74 -5.82
CA GLY A 116 -11.59 22.76 -5.24
C GLY A 116 -11.07 21.33 -5.29
N ARG A 117 -10.27 20.95 -6.30
CA ARG A 117 -9.54 19.67 -6.30
C ARG A 117 -8.59 19.53 -5.11
N LYS A 118 -7.85 20.60 -4.77
CA LYS A 118 -6.97 20.60 -3.58
C LYS A 118 -7.79 20.42 -2.29
N GLN A 119 -8.96 21.04 -2.19
CA GLN A 119 -9.81 20.91 -1.01
C GLN A 119 -10.43 19.51 -0.87
N ILE A 120 -10.89 18.90 -1.97
CA ILE A 120 -11.34 17.50 -1.97
C ILE A 120 -10.21 16.58 -1.53
N ASN A 121 -8.98 16.79 -2.03
CA ASN A 121 -7.83 16.00 -1.60
C ASN A 121 -7.53 16.15 -0.11
N GLN A 122 -7.67 17.35 0.47
CA GLN A 122 -7.54 17.55 1.92
C GLN A 122 -8.58 16.73 2.71
N TYR A 123 -9.84 16.73 2.27
CA TYR A 123 -10.88 15.90 2.88
C TYR A 123 -10.57 14.40 2.74
N THR A 124 -10.06 13.97 1.58
CA THR A 124 -9.60 12.59 1.40
C THR A 124 -8.50 12.23 2.40
N ARG A 125 -7.54 13.13 2.66
CA ARG A 125 -6.47 12.89 3.64
C ARG A 125 -7.01 12.75 5.06
N TYR A 126 -7.93 13.63 5.47
CA TYR A 126 -8.54 13.52 6.80
C TYR A 126 -9.35 12.23 6.96
N LEU A 127 -10.12 11.87 5.93
CA LEU A 127 -10.86 10.61 5.91
C LEU A 127 -9.91 9.39 5.93
N THR A 128 -8.77 9.47 5.25
CA THR A 128 -7.73 8.43 5.27
C THR A 128 -7.22 8.18 6.67
N VAL A 129 -6.91 9.23 7.44
CA VAL A 129 -6.44 9.10 8.83
C VAL A 129 -7.51 8.44 9.69
N LEU A 130 -8.78 8.86 9.56
CA LEU A 130 -9.89 8.28 10.30
C LEU A 130 -10.06 6.78 9.98
N LEU A 131 -10.08 6.43 8.69
CA LEU A 131 -10.23 5.04 8.25
C LEU A 131 -9.03 4.19 8.70
N ALA A 132 -7.82 4.71 8.54
CA ALA A 132 -6.61 4.03 8.99
C ALA A 132 -6.63 3.79 10.50
N ALA A 133 -7.08 4.75 11.30
CA ALA A 133 -7.18 4.60 12.75
C ALA A 133 -8.17 3.49 13.15
N VAL A 134 -9.36 3.49 12.55
CA VAL A 134 -10.39 2.46 12.80
C VAL A 134 -9.92 1.08 12.36
N GLN A 135 -9.33 0.95 11.17
CA GLN A 135 -8.81 -0.31 10.66
C GLN A 135 -7.62 -0.81 11.49
N SER A 136 -6.70 0.08 11.87
CA SER A 136 -5.55 -0.27 12.71
C SER A 136 -5.98 -0.71 14.09
N PHE A 137 -7.03 -0.11 14.66
CA PHE A 137 -7.60 -0.54 15.93
C PHE A 137 -8.21 -1.94 15.82
N GLY A 138 -8.96 -2.21 14.74
CA GLY A 138 -9.47 -3.55 14.45
C GLY A 138 -8.36 -4.59 14.34
N ILE A 139 -7.28 -4.28 13.59
CA ILE A 139 -6.11 -5.15 13.46
C ILE A 139 -5.40 -5.35 14.80
N ALA A 140 -5.23 -4.29 15.60
CA ALA A 140 -4.58 -4.40 16.90
C ALA A 140 -5.34 -5.31 17.87
N ASN A 141 -6.68 -5.24 17.89
CA ASN A 141 -7.51 -6.14 18.69
C ASN A 141 -7.44 -7.57 18.16
N TRP A 142 -7.52 -7.74 16.83
CA TRP A 142 -7.44 -9.05 16.20
C TRP A 142 -6.09 -9.74 16.49
N LEU A 143 -4.97 -9.00 16.37
CA LEU A 143 -3.63 -9.51 16.69
C LEU A 143 -3.52 -9.93 18.16
N GLN A 144 -4.09 -9.18 19.10
CA GLN A 144 -4.09 -9.57 20.52
C GLN A 144 -4.96 -10.79 20.82
N SER A 145 -6.07 -10.96 20.10
CA SER A 145 -6.92 -12.15 20.23
C SER A 145 -6.33 -13.39 19.53
N THR A 146 -5.26 -13.21 18.74
CA THR A 146 -4.61 -14.31 18.02
C THR A 146 -3.60 -14.99 18.93
N THR A 147 -4.04 -16.10 19.53
CA THR A 147 -3.19 -17.07 20.21
C THR A 147 -3.09 -18.32 19.35
N ILE A 148 -1.89 -18.85 19.19
CA ILE A 148 -1.66 -20.07 18.43
C ILE A 148 -0.80 -21.05 19.23
N THR A 149 -1.14 -22.32 19.11
CA THR A 149 -0.41 -23.40 19.75
C THR A 149 0.70 -23.88 18.81
N ILE A 150 1.96 -23.62 19.15
CA ILE A 150 3.12 -24.10 18.41
C ILE A 150 3.81 -25.17 19.26
N ALA A 151 3.96 -26.38 18.72
CA ALA A 151 4.59 -27.52 19.39
C ALA A 151 4.01 -27.83 20.80
N GLY A 152 2.70 -27.65 20.97
CA GLY A 152 2.00 -27.92 22.24
C GLY A 152 2.06 -26.78 23.27
N VAL A 153 2.68 -25.65 22.95
CA VAL A 153 2.74 -24.46 23.80
C VAL A 153 1.90 -23.34 23.19
N GLU A 154 1.00 -22.76 23.97
CA GLU A 154 0.26 -21.56 23.57
C GLU A 154 1.21 -20.36 23.50
N GLN A 155 1.40 -19.82 22.30
CA GLN A 155 2.15 -18.61 22.06
C GLN A 155 1.20 -17.51 21.58
N SER A 156 1.24 -16.37 22.25
CA SER A 156 0.52 -15.19 21.79
C SER A 156 1.29 -14.56 20.63
N ALA A 157 0.56 -14.14 19.58
CA ALA A 157 1.14 -13.34 18.50
C ALA A 157 1.70 -11.99 19.00
N VAL A 158 1.31 -11.57 20.20
CA VAL A 158 1.73 -10.31 20.84
C VAL A 158 2.53 -10.61 22.12
N ILE A 159 3.69 -9.98 22.27
CA ILE A 159 4.58 -10.20 23.43
C ILE A 159 3.92 -9.73 24.74
N ASN A 160 3.30 -8.54 24.71
CA ASN A 160 2.61 -7.95 25.85
C ASN A 160 1.25 -7.38 25.40
N PRO A 161 0.16 -8.17 25.46
CA PRO A 161 -1.17 -7.68 25.14
C PRO A 161 -1.61 -6.61 26.14
N GLY A 162 -2.30 -5.57 25.66
CA GLY A 162 -2.76 -4.46 26.48
C GLY A 162 -2.95 -3.15 25.73
N PHE A 163 -3.45 -2.14 26.44
CA PHE A 163 -3.71 -0.80 25.87
C PHE A 163 -2.45 -0.14 25.28
N ALA A 164 -1.28 -0.38 25.87
CA ALA A 164 -0.01 0.14 25.36
C ALA A 164 0.31 -0.42 23.97
N PHE A 165 0.09 -1.72 23.74
CA PHE A 165 0.28 -2.36 22.44
C PHE A 165 -0.75 -1.88 21.40
N GLN A 166 -2.02 -1.73 21.82
CA GLN A 166 -3.05 -1.18 20.93
C GLN A 166 -2.66 0.20 20.42
N PHE A 167 -2.26 1.08 21.33
CA PHE A 167 -1.90 2.44 21.01
C PHE A 167 -0.63 2.50 20.15
N SER A 168 0.41 1.74 20.48
CA SER A 168 1.63 1.68 19.67
C SER A 168 1.37 1.14 18.26
N THR A 169 0.53 0.10 18.13
CA THR A 169 0.16 -0.50 16.84
C THR A 169 -0.64 0.47 15.99
N VAL A 170 -1.64 1.15 16.58
CA VAL A 170 -2.45 2.14 15.86
C VAL A 170 -1.59 3.29 15.35
N ILE A 171 -0.71 3.85 16.20
CA ILE A 171 0.19 4.93 15.77
C ILE A 171 1.15 4.45 14.67
N THR A 172 1.69 3.24 14.81
CA THR A 172 2.65 2.69 13.83
C THR A 172 1.99 2.48 12.47
N LEU A 173 0.80 1.89 12.44
CA LEU A 173 0.08 1.62 11.21
C LEU A 173 -0.46 2.89 10.55
N VAL A 174 -1.05 3.80 11.33
CA VAL A 174 -1.50 5.11 10.83
C VAL A 174 -0.31 5.92 10.31
N GLY A 175 0.77 5.98 11.07
CA GLY A 175 2.01 6.64 10.66
C GLY A 175 2.60 6.03 9.38
N GLY A 176 2.59 4.70 9.28
CA GLY A 176 3.02 3.97 8.09
C GLY A 176 2.20 4.32 6.85
N THR A 177 0.86 4.25 6.94
CA THR A 177 -0.03 4.63 5.82
C THR A 177 0.13 6.10 5.43
N MET A 178 0.26 7.01 6.39
CA MET A 178 0.45 8.44 6.11
C MET A 178 1.79 8.71 5.43
N PHE A 179 2.84 7.99 5.85
CA PHE A 179 4.15 8.05 5.19
C PHE A 179 4.07 7.54 3.74
N LEU A 180 3.37 6.43 3.48
CA LEU A 180 3.19 5.91 2.12
C LEU A 180 2.37 6.84 1.23
N MET A 181 1.33 7.45 1.78
CA MET A 181 0.56 8.47 1.06
C MET A 181 1.46 9.65 0.69
N TRP A 182 2.24 10.17 1.64
CA TRP A 182 3.20 11.24 1.37
C TRP A 182 4.24 10.82 0.32
N LEU A 183 4.77 9.60 0.40
CA LEU A 183 5.73 9.07 -0.56
C LEU A 183 5.12 8.98 -1.96
N GLY A 184 3.88 8.50 -2.07
CA GLY A 184 3.14 8.44 -3.34
C GLY A 184 2.91 9.83 -3.93
N GLU A 185 2.63 10.83 -3.10
CA GLU A 185 2.52 12.22 -3.55
C GLU A 185 3.85 12.78 -4.03
N GLN A 186 4.97 12.47 -3.36
CA GLN A 186 6.31 12.86 -3.82
C GLN A 186 6.66 12.22 -5.16
N ILE A 187 6.36 10.93 -5.34
CA ILE A 187 6.55 10.26 -6.63
C ILE A 187 5.68 10.90 -7.71
N THR A 188 4.45 11.30 -7.41
CA THR A 188 3.59 11.98 -8.39
C THR A 188 4.11 13.36 -8.77
N ALA A 189 4.67 14.11 -7.81
CA ALA A 189 5.17 15.46 -8.05
C ALA A 189 6.54 15.51 -8.73
N ARG A 190 7.46 14.60 -8.37
CA ARG A 190 8.88 14.63 -8.79
C ARG A 190 9.31 13.40 -9.59
N GLY A 191 8.50 12.36 -9.60
CA GLY A 191 8.78 11.10 -10.27
C GLY A 191 8.04 10.98 -11.61
N VAL A 192 7.67 9.74 -11.93
CA VAL A 192 6.99 9.39 -13.18
C VAL A 192 5.63 8.78 -12.84
N GLY A 193 4.57 9.22 -13.53
CA GLY A 193 3.24 8.66 -13.39
C GLY A 193 2.55 8.99 -12.06
N ASN A 194 1.62 8.11 -11.65
CA ASN A 194 0.90 8.24 -10.36
C ASN A 194 1.62 7.41 -9.30
N GLY A 195 2.17 8.07 -8.29
CA GLY A 195 2.96 7.43 -7.26
C GLY A 195 2.20 6.40 -6.42
N ILE A 196 0.93 6.64 -6.15
CA ILE A 196 0.10 5.70 -5.38
C ILE A 196 -0.12 4.42 -6.19
N SER A 197 -0.42 4.55 -7.48
CA SER A 197 -0.54 3.40 -8.38
C SER A 197 0.77 2.62 -8.50
N LEU A 198 1.91 3.30 -8.52
CA LEU A 198 3.23 2.66 -8.58
C LEU A 198 3.59 1.91 -7.30
N ILE A 199 3.21 2.42 -6.13
CA ILE A 199 3.41 1.70 -4.85
C ILE A 199 2.64 0.38 -4.85
N ILE A 200 1.37 0.40 -5.28
CA ILE A 200 0.53 -0.80 -5.38
C ILE A 200 1.15 -1.79 -6.37
N PHE A 201 1.51 -1.30 -7.56
CA PHE A 201 2.13 -2.11 -8.61
C PHE A 201 3.43 -2.76 -8.11
N ALA A 202 4.28 -2.00 -7.42
CA ALA A 202 5.52 -2.52 -6.85
C ALA A 202 5.25 -3.58 -5.76
N GLY A 203 4.17 -3.45 -4.98
CA GLY A 203 3.72 -4.47 -4.04
C GLY A 203 3.41 -5.79 -4.75
N ILE A 204 2.48 -5.76 -5.72
CA ILE A 204 2.03 -6.94 -6.47
C ILE A 204 3.19 -7.63 -7.19
N VAL A 205 4.01 -6.86 -7.91
CA VAL A 205 5.14 -7.40 -8.67
C VAL A 205 6.17 -8.07 -7.77
N ALA A 206 6.31 -7.60 -6.53
CA ALA A 206 7.24 -8.20 -5.57
C ALA A 206 6.77 -9.56 -5.02
N GLU A 207 5.52 -9.96 -5.28
CA GLU A 207 4.94 -11.24 -4.86
C GLU A 207 4.66 -12.21 -6.00
N LEU A 208 4.57 -11.71 -7.24
CA LEU A 208 4.46 -12.55 -8.45
C LEU A 208 5.48 -13.70 -8.49
N PRO A 209 6.78 -13.52 -8.18
CA PRO A 209 7.74 -14.63 -8.21
C PRO A 209 7.38 -15.76 -7.25
N ARG A 210 6.90 -15.43 -6.04
CA ARG A 210 6.49 -16.44 -5.05
C ARG A 210 5.24 -17.19 -5.51
N GLY A 211 4.26 -16.47 -6.06
CA GLY A 211 3.04 -17.08 -6.60
C GLY A 211 3.32 -18.05 -7.76
N ILE A 212 4.25 -17.71 -8.66
CA ILE A 212 4.66 -18.57 -9.78
C ILE A 212 5.34 -19.85 -9.26
N VAL A 213 6.29 -19.72 -8.32
CA VAL A 213 6.97 -20.88 -7.72
C VAL A 213 5.98 -21.80 -7.02
N GLN A 214 5.02 -21.23 -6.27
CA GLN A 214 4.01 -22.01 -5.57
C GLN A 214 3.07 -22.75 -6.54
N ALA A 215 2.63 -22.08 -7.61
CA ALA A 215 1.83 -22.69 -8.66
C ALA A 215 2.55 -23.85 -9.37
N LEU A 216 3.86 -23.69 -9.65
CA LEU A 216 4.67 -24.75 -10.23
C LEU A 216 4.87 -25.94 -9.27
N SER A 217 5.05 -25.69 -7.98
CA SER A 217 5.21 -26.75 -6.97
C SER A 217 3.95 -27.57 -6.69
N LEU A 218 2.76 -27.03 -7.02
CA LEU A 218 1.49 -27.74 -6.90
C LEU A 218 1.13 -28.52 -8.18
N ALA A 219 1.76 -28.17 -9.30
CA ALA A 219 1.52 -28.77 -10.61
C ALA A 219 2.50 -29.91 -10.95
N GLY A 220 3.57 -30.08 -10.17
CA GLY A 220 4.53 -31.20 -10.25
C GLY A 220 4.36 -32.16 -9.10
#